data_AF-A0A425BW96-F1
#
_entry.id   AF-A0A425BW96-F1
#
_cell.length_a   1.000
_cell.length_b   1.000
_cell.length_c   1.000
_cell.angle_alpha   90.00
_cell.angle_beta   90.00
_cell.angle_gamma   90.00
#
_symmetry.space_group_name_H-M   'P 1'
#
loop_
_entity.id
_entity.type
_entity.pdbx_description
1 polymer ?
#
loop_
_entity_poly.entity_id
_entity_poly.type
_entity_poly.pdbx_seq_one_letter_code
_entity_poly.pdbx_strand_id
1 'polypeptide(L)'
;MYREYLEVYLADLPQRGTTTNQRCTSTLHSALEAAADSVGYMPLVKYGKGVDPELSRLSYEQRQLRQLIYNDHTQDVNFLRTKRNRLLHRIRERSKALAGAFIDEKLAIIEQSNRSTHMFEATRALFRRRLPSLSLHDSTGKYILSRQEAGIQIKQHFQEQFFDRTRTTVADDGVKRPLNNPFTPLKLECAFRRLRNGRATAPDSIPAELLKYGSELLAKPLSDIINH
;
A
#
# COMPACT_ATOMS: atom_id res chain seq x y z
N MET A 1 -1.52 3.75 18.94
CA MET A 1 -2.48 3.71 17.82
C MET A 1 -3.25 2.39 17.80
N TYR A 2 -2.98 1.40 16.92
CA TYR A 2 -3.85 0.19 16.81
C TYR A 2 -4.08 -0.59 18.12
N ARG A 3 -3.06 -0.71 18.97
CA ARG A 3 -3.17 -1.36 20.28
C ARG A 3 -4.07 -0.59 21.25
N GLU A 4 -3.92 0.73 21.32
CA GLU A 4 -4.70 1.60 22.23
C GLU A 4 -6.19 1.59 21.86
N TYR A 5 -6.51 1.61 20.55
CA TYR A 5 -7.90 1.46 20.10
C TYR A 5 -8.47 0.11 20.54
N LEU A 6 -7.76 -1.00 20.32
CA LEU A 6 -8.21 -2.32 20.74
C LEU A 6 -8.38 -2.43 22.26
N GLU A 7 -7.52 -1.81 23.06
CA GLU A 7 -7.66 -1.81 24.53
C GLU A 7 -8.94 -1.10 24.98
N VAL A 8 -9.33 0.01 24.32
CA VAL A 8 -10.59 0.73 24.61
C VAL A 8 -11.81 -0.11 24.22
N TYR A 9 -11.83 -0.68 23.01
CA TYR A 9 -13.00 -1.42 22.51
C TYR A 9 -13.17 -2.82 23.10
N LEU A 10 -12.10 -3.43 23.64
CA LEU A 10 -12.16 -4.73 24.31
C LEU A 10 -12.43 -4.62 25.82
N ALA A 11 -12.36 -3.43 26.42
CA ALA A 11 -12.63 -3.20 27.83
C ALA A 11 -14.11 -3.47 28.21
N ASP A 12 -15.04 -3.27 27.27
CA ASP A 12 -16.49 -3.40 27.48
C ASP A 12 -17.04 -4.82 27.20
N LEU A 13 -16.17 -5.82 27.00
CA LEU A 13 -16.63 -7.19 26.72
C LEU A 13 -17.26 -7.86 27.96
N PRO A 14 -18.50 -8.39 27.87
CA PRO A 14 -19.17 -9.01 29.01
C PRO A 14 -18.46 -10.31 29.43
N GLN A 15 -17.89 -10.32 30.64
CA GLN A 15 -17.00 -11.39 31.10
C GLN A 15 -17.72 -12.63 31.68
N ARG A 16 -19.03 -12.63 31.94
CA ARG A 16 -19.76 -13.79 32.50
C ARG A 16 -21.16 -13.98 31.90
N GLY A 17 -21.46 -15.20 31.47
CA GLY A 17 -22.82 -15.66 31.12
C GLY A 17 -23.19 -15.67 29.62
N THR A 18 -22.29 -15.27 28.72
CA THR A 18 -22.57 -15.17 27.27
C THR A 18 -22.22 -16.45 26.51
N THR A 19 -23.05 -16.81 25.53
CA THR A 19 -22.79 -17.96 24.63
C THR A 19 -21.56 -17.71 23.75
N THR A 20 -20.86 -18.76 23.30
CA THR A 20 -19.65 -18.67 22.46
C THR A 20 -19.88 -17.81 21.21
N ASN A 21 -21.08 -17.90 20.62
CA ASN A 21 -21.50 -17.06 19.49
C ASN A 21 -21.57 -15.57 19.83
N GLN A 22 -22.15 -15.21 20.98
CA GLN A 22 -22.23 -13.81 21.41
C GLN A 22 -20.84 -13.23 21.68
N ARG A 23 -19.93 -14.02 22.27
CA ARG A 23 -18.53 -13.61 22.49
C ARG A 23 -17.82 -13.36 21.17
N CYS A 24 -17.97 -14.28 20.21
CA CYS A 24 -17.40 -14.14 18.87
C CYS A 24 -17.92 -12.88 18.16
N THR A 25 -19.24 -12.66 18.15
CA THR A 25 -19.84 -11.48 17.51
C THR A 25 -19.39 -10.19 18.17
N SER A 26 -19.30 -10.14 19.51
CA SER A 26 -18.85 -8.94 20.21
C SER A 26 -17.36 -8.66 19.98
N THR A 27 -16.50 -9.68 20.02
CA THR A 27 -15.07 -9.50 19.73
C THR A 27 -14.81 -9.04 18.30
N LEU A 28 -15.54 -9.60 17.33
CA LEU A 28 -15.45 -9.17 15.93
C LEU A 28 -16.03 -7.77 15.73
N HIS A 29 -17.14 -7.41 16.39
CA HIS A 29 -17.71 -6.07 16.33
C HIS A 29 -16.76 -5.03 16.90
N SER A 30 -16.19 -5.27 18.09
CA SER A 30 -15.17 -4.41 18.69
C SER A 30 -13.92 -4.29 17.81
N ALA A 31 -13.50 -5.37 17.16
CA ALA A 31 -12.38 -5.34 16.21
C ALA A 31 -12.73 -4.55 14.93
N LEU A 32 -13.97 -4.61 14.47
CA LEU A 32 -14.48 -3.84 13.33
C LEU A 32 -14.63 -2.35 13.66
N GLU A 33 -15.09 -2.00 14.85
CA GLU A 33 -15.16 -0.60 15.32
C GLU A 33 -13.76 -0.03 15.52
N ALA A 34 -12.86 -0.78 16.17
CA ALA A 34 -11.46 -0.40 16.26
C ALA A 34 -10.80 -0.31 14.87
N ALA A 35 -11.18 -1.19 13.93
CA ALA A 35 -10.75 -1.08 12.54
C ALA A 35 -11.27 0.23 11.95
N ALA A 36 -12.58 0.51 12.00
CA ALA A 36 -13.20 1.71 11.45
C ALA A 36 -12.55 3.01 12.00
N ASP A 37 -12.30 3.06 13.31
CA ASP A 37 -11.68 4.21 13.97
C ASP A 37 -10.18 4.32 13.70
N SER A 38 -9.51 3.18 13.46
CA SER A 38 -8.13 3.15 12.99
C SER A 38 -7.99 3.30 11.47
N VAL A 39 -9.10 3.26 10.70
CA VAL A 39 -9.17 3.59 9.26
C VAL A 39 -9.22 5.10 9.09
N GLY A 40 -8.17 5.77 9.60
CA GLY A 40 -7.53 6.76 8.76
C GLY A 40 -6.76 5.98 7.71
N TYR A 41 -7.30 5.90 6.48
CA TYR A 41 -6.54 5.53 5.29
C TYR A 41 -5.14 6.13 5.43
N MET A 42 -4.12 5.32 5.77
CA MET A 42 -2.77 5.75 5.51
C MET A 42 -2.74 5.73 3.99
N PRO A 43 -2.71 6.90 3.31
CA PRO A 43 -2.45 6.87 1.90
C PRO A 43 -1.22 6.02 1.75
N LEU A 44 -1.28 5.02 0.87
CA LEU A 44 -0.09 4.42 0.28
C LEU A 44 0.85 5.59 0.17
N VAL A 45 1.91 5.62 0.98
CA VAL A 45 2.91 6.68 0.90
C VAL A 45 3.30 6.55 -0.54
N LYS A 46 2.79 7.47 -1.36
CA LYS A 46 3.23 7.57 -2.71
C LYS A 46 4.67 7.94 -2.41
N TYR A 47 5.56 6.97 -2.54
CA TYR A 47 6.88 7.24 -3.05
C TYR A 47 6.65 7.85 -4.45
N GLY A 48 5.98 9.00 -4.51
CA GLY A 48 6.26 9.98 -5.51
C GLY A 48 7.74 10.18 -5.29
N LYS A 49 8.53 9.76 -6.30
CA LYS A 49 9.88 10.28 -6.50
C LYS A 49 9.86 11.69 -5.93
N GLY A 50 10.57 11.95 -4.82
CA GLY A 50 10.44 13.21 -4.08
C GLY A 50 10.44 14.34 -5.10
N VAL A 51 9.25 14.87 -5.39
CA VAL A 51 9.10 15.77 -6.53
C VAL A 51 9.63 17.06 -5.95
N ASP A 52 10.78 17.49 -6.45
CA ASP A 52 11.42 18.73 -6.03
C ASP A 52 10.35 19.83 -5.87
N PRO A 53 10.17 20.39 -4.67
CA PRO A 53 9.05 21.32 -4.39
C PRO A 53 9.07 22.52 -5.34
N GLU A 54 10.26 22.98 -5.71
CA GLU A 54 10.45 24.06 -6.66
C GLU A 54 10.03 23.66 -8.08
N LEU A 55 10.45 22.50 -8.59
CA LEU A 55 9.97 21.98 -9.89
C LEU A 55 8.45 21.80 -9.91
N SER A 56 7.85 21.35 -8.81
CA SER A 56 6.40 21.20 -8.69
C SER A 56 5.69 22.54 -8.84
N ARG A 57 6.17 23.56 -8.11
CA ARG A 57 5.64 24.93 -8.18
C ARG A 57 5.80 25.51 -9.59
N LEU A 58 6.99 25.45 -10.17
CA LEU A 58 7.27 25.99 -11.50
C LEU A 58 6.44 25.31 -12.59
N SER A 59 6.25 23.99 -12.50
CA SER A 59 5.42 23.24 -13.44
C SER A 59 3.94 23.60 -13.33
N TYR A 60 3.46 23.81 -12.10
CA TYR A 60 2.11 24.30 -11.85
C TYR A 60 1.90 25.69 -12.45
N GLU A 61 2.79 26.65 -12.19
CA GLU A 61 2.74 27.99 -12.77
C GLU A 61 2.81 27.97 -14.30
N GLN A 62 3.66 27.11 -14.88
CA GLN A 62 3.73 26.91 -16.34
C GLN A 62 2.40 26.41 -16.91
N ARG A 63 1.72 25.49 -16.22
CA ARG A 63 0.41 24.97 -16.61
C ARG A 63 -0.66 26.05 -16.56
N GLN A 64 -0.69 26.87 -15.51
CA GLN A 64 -1.61 28.00 -15.38
C GLN A 64 -1.46 29.00 -16.53
N LEU A 65 -0.22 29.40 -16.86
CA LEU A 65 0.03 30.28 -18.01
C LEU A 65 -0.37 29.66 -19.34
N ARG A 66 -0.22 28.34 -19.50
CA ARG A 66 -0.70 27.64 -20.70
C ARG A 66 -2.23 27.74 -20.80
N GLN A 67 -2.94 27.53 -19.70
CA GLN A 67 -4.40 27.65 -19.68
C GLN A 67 -4.85 29.07 -20.02
N LEU A 68 -4.20 30.10 -19.47
CA LEU A 68 -4.50 31.50 -19.79
C LEU A 68 -4.29 31.80 -21.28
N ILE A 69 -3.18 31.35 -21.87
CA ILE A 69 -2.88 31.57 -23.30
C ILE A 69 -3.94 30.94 -24.22
N TYR A 70 -4.47 29.77 -23.87
CA TYR A 70 -5.40 29.03 -24.72
C TYR A 70 -6.87 29.40 -24.47
N ASN A 71 -7.23 29.75 -23.24
CA ASN A 71 -8.63 29.90 -22.84
C ASN A 71 -9.05 31.37 -22.64
N ASP A 72 -8.10 32.29 -22.46
CA ASP A 72 -8.38 33.70 -22.23
C ASP A 72 -7.70 34.57 -23.30
N HIS A 73 -8.50 35.11 -24.22
CA HIS A 73 -8.05 35.95 -25.32
C HIS A 73 -8.05 37.45 -24.98
N THR A 74 -8.40 37.82 -23.74
CA THR A 74 -8.45 39.23 -23.33
C THR A 74 -7.11 39.78 -22.86
N GLN A 75 -6.16 38.91 -22.52
CA GLN A 75 -4.84 39.28 -22.00
C GLN A 75 -3.77 39.37 -23.10
N ASP A 76 -2.68 40.10 -22.83
CA ASP A 76 -1.50 40.15 -23.70
C ASP A 76 -0.81 38.78 -23.78
N VAL A 77 -1.12 38.05 -24.84
CA VAL A 77 -0.57 36.72 -25.13
C VAL A 77 0.95 36.73 -25.25
N ASN A 78 1.57 37.81 -25.74
CA ASN A 78 3.03 37.88 -25.91
C ASN A 78 3.75 37.99 -24.56
N PHE A 79 3.20 38.77 -23.64
CA PHE A 79 3.67 38.84 -22.26
C PHE A 79 3.56 37.47 -21.56
N LEU A 80 2.41 36.80 -21.70
CA LEU A 80 2.19 35.47 -21.11
C LEU A 80 3.14 34.41 -21.68
N ARG A 81 3.39 34.42 -22.99
CA ARG A 81 4.37 33.54 -23.65
C ARG A 81 5.79 33.78 -23.14
N THR A 82 6.18 35.04 -22.98
CA THR A 82 7.50 35.42 -22.44
C THR A 82 7.67 34.91 -21.00
N LYS A 83 6.65 35.10 -20.15
CA LYS A 83 6.64 34.61 -18.77
C LYS A 83 6.71 33.07 -18.72
N ARG A 84 5.96 32.38 -19.58
CA ARG A 84 6.02 30.91 -19.71
C ARG A 84 7.42 30.43 -20.11
N ASN A 85 8.06 31.09 -21.08
CA ASN A 85 9.40 30.69 -21.52
C ASN A 85 10.44 30.85 -20.41
N ARG A 86 10.37 31.94 -19.63
CA ARG A 86 11.23 32.11 -18.44
C ARG A 86 11.05 30.97 -17.43
N LEU A 87 9.82 30.54 -17.17
CA LEU A 87 9.56 29.38 -16.31
C LEU A 87 10.12 28.09 -16.88
N LEU A 88 9.99 27.86 -18.20
CA LEU A 88 10.56 26.68 -18.85
C LEU A 88 12.09 26.63 -18.71
N HIS A 89 12.78 27.77 -18.86
CA HIS A 89 14.22 27.85 -18.63
C HIS A 89 14.58 27.53 -17.18
N ARG A 90 13.86 28.09 -16.20
CA ARG A 90 14.07 27.77 -14.78
C ARG A 90 13.85 26.29 -14.46
N ILE A 91 12.82 25.67 -15.03
CA ILE A 91 12.56 24.23 -14.89
C ILE A 91 13.74 23.42 -15.45
N ARG A 92 14.27 23.79 -16.61
CA ARG A 92 15.44 23.12 -17.21
C ARG A 92 16.68 23.25 -16.33
N GLU A 93 17.00 24.45 -15.86
CA GLU A 93 18.15 24.69 -14.98
C GLU A 93 18.03 23.91 -13.67
N ARG A 94 16.86 23.94 -13.02
CA ARG A 94 16.63 23.17 -11.79
C ARG A 94 16.74 21.66 -12.02
N SER A 95 16.18 21.16 -13.13
CA SER A 95 16.29 19.75 -13.49
C SER A 95 17.74 19.33 -13.74
N LYS A 96 18.53 20.20 -14.39
CA LYS A 96 19.97 19.98 -14.62
C LYS A 96 20.74 19.96 -13.31
N ALA A 97 20.47 20.88 -12.40
CA ALA A 97 21.10 20.93 -11.08
C ALA A 97 20.81 19.67 -10.26
N LEU A 98 19.56 19.20 -10.24
CA LEU A 98 19.19 17.96 -9.55
C LEU A 98 19.84 16.72 -10.17
N ALA A 99 19.94 16.66 -11.50
CA ALA A 99 20.65 15.58 -12.17
C ALA A 99 22.15 15.60 -11.84
N GLY A 100 22.77 16.78 -11.79
CA GLY A 100 24.15 16.97 -11.35
C GLY A 100 24.36 16.49 -9.92
N ALA A 101 23.57 16.99 -8.98
CA ALA A 101 23.66 16.59 -7.57
C ALA A 101 23.47 15.07 -7.37
N PHE A 102 22.58 14.44 -8.15
CA PHE A 102 22.41 12.99 -8.13
C PHE A 102 23.65 12.23 -8.63
N ILE A 103 24.32 12.74 -9.68
CA ILE A 103 25.57 12.16 -10.18
C ILE A 103 26.67 12.31 -9.13
N ASP A 104 26.80 13.51 -8.55
CA ASP A 104 27.81 13.82 -7.53
C ASP A 104 27.62 12.96 -6.28
N GLU A 105 26.38 12.75 -5.82
CA GLU A 105 26.07 11.83 -4.72
C GLU A 105 26.55 10.40 -5.02
N LYS A 106 26.35 9.91 -6.25
CA LYS A 106 26.79 8.57 -6.64
C LYS A 106 28.30 8.47 -6.78
N LEU A 107 28.96 9.52 -7.29
CA LEU A 107 30.42 9.61 -7.33
C LEU A 107 31.00 9.59 -5.92
N ALA A 108 30.44 10.38 -5.00
CA ALA A 108 30.87 10.39 -3.60
C ALA A 108 30.76 9.02 -2.95
N ILE A 109 29.67 8.26 -3.18
CA ILE A 109 29.53 6.90 -2.66
C ILE A 109 30.62 5.97 -3.22
N ILE A 110 30.93 6.09 -4.51
CA ILE A 110 31.97 5.28 -5.15
C ILE A 110 33.34 5.62 -4.57
N GLU A 111 33.68 6.91 -4.49
CA GLU A 111 34.97 7.40 -3.97
C GLU A 111 35.18 7.09 -2.49
N GLN A 112 34.12 7.12 -1.68
CA GLN A 112 34.17 6.77 -0.25
C GLN A 112 34.21 5.26 0.00
N SER A 113 33.94 4.43 -1.01
CA SER A 113 33.98 2.97 -0.87
C SER A 113 35.42 2.44 -0.88
N ASN A 114 35.63 1.26 -0.29
CA ASN A 114 36.93 0.62 -0.28
C ASN A 114 37.44 0.33 -1.71
N ARG A 115 38.76 0.35 -1.91
CA ARG A 115 39.40 0.14 -3.22
C ARG A 115 39.00 -1.18 -3.89
N SER A 116 38.72 -2.23 -3.10
CA SER A 116 38.23 -3.53 -3.60
C SER A 116 36.75 -3.52 -4.01
N THR A 117 35.93 -2.62 -3.45
CA THR A 117 34.49 -2.47 -3.75
C THR A 117 34.19 -1.41 -4.81
N HIS A 118 35.15 -0.53 -5.10
CA HIS A 118 35.03 0.61 -6.02
C HIS A 118 34.47 0.23 -7.41
N MET A 119 35.03 -0.83 -8.01
CA MET A 119 34.56 -1.36 -9.30
C MET A 119 33.14 -1.94 -9.23
N PHE A 120 32.76 -2.56 -8.12
CA PHE A 120 31.42 -3.15 -7.93
C PHE A 120 30.35 -2.08 -7.72
N GLU A 121 30.65 -1.01 -6.97
CA GLU A 121 29.72 0.11 -6.80
C GLU A 121 29.61 0.95 -8.08
N ALA A 122 30.71 1.17 -8.79
CA ALA A 122 30.70 1.83 -10.10
C ALA A 122 29.85 1.05 -11.13
N THR A 123 30.04 -0.27 -11.21
CA THR A 123 29.22 -1.11 -12.11
C THR A 123 27.75 -1.14 -11.70
N ARG A 124 27.41 -1.19 -10.40
CA ARG A 124 26.02 -1.08 -9.93
C ARG A 124 25.38 0.27 -10.27
N ALA A 125 26.14 1.37 -10.16
CA ALA A 125 25.66 2.70 -10.49
C ALA A 125 25.39 2.87 -12.00
N LEU A 126 26.32 2.40 -12.85
CA LEU A 126 26.22 2.48 -14.31
C LEU A 126 25.16 1.53 -14.88
N PHE A 127 25.14 0.28 -14.41
CA PHE A 127 24.26 -0.78 -14.91
C PHE A 127 23.05 -0.99 -14.02
N ARG A 128 22.42 0.08 -13.53
CA ARG A 128 21.10 -0.03 -12.88
C ARG A 128 20.16 -0.78 -13.81
N ARG A 129 19.84 -2.03 -13.46
CA ARG A 129 18.83 -2.84 -14.15
C ARG A 129 17.53 -2.06 -14.12
N ARG A 130 17.18 -1.44 -15.24
CA ARG A 130 15.80 -1.05 -15.50
C ARG A 130 15.05 -2.36 -15.60
N LEU A 131 14.32 -2.74 -14.55
CA LEU A 131 13.33 -3.79 -14.68
C LEU A 131 12.46 -3.41 -15.88
N PRO A 132 12.28 -4.31 -16.87
CA PRO A 132 11.39 -4.03 -17.97
C PRO A 132 10.06 -3.59 -17.36
N SER A 133 9.53 -2.46 -17.83
CA SER A 133 8.20 -2.02 -17.39
C SER A 133 7.24 -3.15 -17.77
N LEU A 134 6.68 -3.82 -16.78
CA LEU A 134 5.70 -4.88 -17.01
C LEU A 134 4.52 -4.26 -17.76
N SER A 135 4.41 -4.55 -19.05
CA SER A 135 3.31 -4.12 -19.90
C SER A 135 2.31 -5.25 -20.00
N LEU A 136 1.07 -4.99 -19.59
CA LEU A 136 -0.02 -5.95 -19.70
C LEU A 136 -0.73 -5.75 -21.03
N HIS A 137 -1.08 -6.87 -21.66
CA HIS A 137 -1.88 -6.90 -22.87
C HIS A 137 -3.26 -7.45 -22.52
N ASP A 138 -4.28 -6.99 -23.25
CA ASP A 138 -5.59 -7.63 -23.23
C ASP A 138 -5.58 -8.93 -24.06
N SER A 139 -6.72 -9.62 -24.07
CA SER A 139 -6.92 -10.86 -24.85
C SER A 139 -6.80 -10.65 -26.37
N THR A 140 -6.82 -9.41 -26.85
CA THR A 140 -6.63 -9.05 -28.27
C THR A 140 -5.20 -8.64 -28.60
N GLY A 141 -4.30 -8.61 -27.61
CA GLY A 141 -2.90 -8.21 -27.75
C GLY A 141 -2.64 -6.71 -27.60
N LYS A 142 -3.65 -5.90 -27.26
CA LYS A 142 -3.50 -4.44 -27.09
C LYS A 142 -3.01 -4.09 -25.68
N TYR A 143 -2.17 -3.07 -25.57
CA TYR A 143 -1.67 -2.60 -24.28
C TYR A 143 -2.76 -2.05 -23.37
N ILE A 144 -2.78 -2.52 -22.12
CA ILE A 144 -3.64 -2.01 -21.06
C ILE A 144 -2.90 -0.86 -20.37
N LEU A 145 -3.31 0.37 -20.69
CA LEU A 145 -2.68 1.59 -20.17
C LEU A 145 -3.29 2.04 -18.81
N SER A 146 -4.53 1.62 -18.52
CA SER A 146 -5.23 1.97 -17.28
C SER A 146 -4.87 0.99 -16.16
N ARG A 147 -4.48 1.54 -15.00
CA ARG A 147 -4.18 0.75 -13.80
C ARG A 147 -5.41 0.01 -13.25
N GLN A 148 -6.60 0.60 -13.41
CA GLN A 148 -7.85 -0.03 -12.97
C GLN A 148 -8.20 -1.24 -13.85
N GLU A 149 -8.12 -1.07 -15.17
CA GLU A 149 -8.37 -2.16 -16.13
C GLU A 149 -7.38 -3.31 -15.95
N ALA A 150 -6.10 -2.98 -15.75
CA ALA A 150 -5.06 -3.96 -15.42
C ALA A 150 -5.41 -4.76 -14.16
N GLY A 151 -5.89 -4.07 -13.11
CA GLY A 151 -6.32 -4.72 -11.87
C GLY A 151 -7.49 -5.68 -12.07
N ILE A 152 -8.48 -5.29 -12.88
CA ILE A 152 -9.64 -6.14 -13.20
C ILE A 152 -9.20 -7.40 -13.94
N GLN A 153 -8.34 -7.25 -14.97
CA GLN A 153 -7.84 -8.38 -15.75
C GLN A 153 -7.01 -9.36 -14.91
N ILE A 154 -6.10 -8.84 -14.07
CA ILE A 154 -5.31 -9.67 -13.15
C ILE A 154 -6.23 -10.43 -12.19
N LYS A 155 -7.22 -9.74 -11.61
CA LYS A 155 -8.19 -10.35 -10.70
C LYS A 155 -8.95 -11.48 -11.40
N GLN A 156 -9.47 -11.23 -12.60
CA GLN A 156 -10.24 -12.20 -13.35
C GLN A 156 -9.40 -13.42 -13.72
N HIS A 157 -8.18 -13.21 -14.22
CA HIS A 157 -7.24 -14.29 -14.55
C HIS A 157 -6.99 -15.23 -13.36
N PHE A 158 -6.66 -14.68 -12.20
CA PHE A 158 -6.41 -15.50 -11.01
C PHE A 158 -7.69 -16.10 -10.43
N GLN A 159 -8.83 -15.42 -10.57
CA GLN A 159 -10.11 -16.00 -10.17
C GLN A 159 -10.44 -17.22 -11.03
N GLU A 160 -10.23 -17.18 -12.34
CA GLU A 160 -10.42 -18.33 -13.24
C GLU A 160 -9.44 -19.47 -12.93
N GLN A 161 -8.19 -19.16 -12.56
CA GLN A 161 -7.19 -20.18 -12.22
C GLN A 161 -7.43 -20.87 -10.87
N PHE A 162 -7.85 -20.12 -9.85
CA PHE A 162 -7.91 -20.62 -8.48
C PHE A 162 -9.33 -20.94 -8.00
N PHE A 163 -10.36 -20.46 -8.69
CA PHE A 163 -11.74 -20.74 -8.34
C PHE A 163 -12.28 -21.91 -9.18
N ASP A 164 -12.20 -23.10 -8.60
CA ASP A 164 -12.84 -24.28 -9.17
C ASP A 164 -14.37 -24.21 -8.97
N ARG A 165 -15.09 -23.90 -10.06
CA ARG A 165 -16.56 -23.83 -10.07
C ARG A 165 -17.24 -25.18 -9.84
N THR A 166 -16.52 -26.28 -10.05
CA THR A 166 -17.03 -27.64 -9.89
C THR A 166 -16.81 -28.20 -8.49
N ARG A 167 -15.99 -27.51 -7.68
CA ARG A 167 -15.75 -27.88 -6.30
C ARG A 167 -17.04 -27.67 -5.50
N THR A 168 -17.65 -28.76 -5.07
CA THR A 168 -18.72 -28.74 -4.08
C THR A 168 -18.19 -28.07 -2.82
N THR A 169 -18.82 -26.97 -2.42
CA THR A 169 -18.60 -26.40 -1.08
C THR A 169 -18.80 -27.52 -0.07
N VAL A 170 -17.82 -27.73 0.81
CA VAL A 170 -17.97 -28.68 1.90
C VAL A 170 -19.20 -28.24 2.68
N ALA A 171 -20.24 -29.09 2.67
CA ALA A 171 -21.45 -28.83 3.43
C ALA A 171 -21.06 -28.79 4.91
N ASP A 172 -21.57 -27.78 5.62
CA ASP A 172 -21.46 -27.74 7.07
C ASP A 172 -22.11 -29.02 7.62
N ASP A 173 -21.34 -29.83 8.33
CA ASP A 173 -21.85 -31.07 8.92
C ASP A 173 -22.73 -30.76 10.15
N GLY A 174 -22.77 -29.51 10.59
CA GLY A 174 -23.59 -29.02 11.71
C GLY A 174 -23.17 -29.59 13.06
N VAL A 175 -22.15 -30.45 13.09
CA VAL A 175 -21.70 -31.14 14.31
C VAL A 175 -20.51 -30.38 14.87
N LYS A 176 -20.76 -29.64 15.95
CA LYS A 176 -19.68 -29.03 16.73
C LYS A 176 -18.82 -30.14 17.33
N ARG A 177 -17.56 -30.22 16.90
CA ARG A 177 -16.57 -31.15 17.46
C ARG A 177 -15.36 -30.35 17.95
N PRO A 178 -14.80 -30.70 19.11
CA PRO A 178 -13.56 -30.09 19.56
C PRO A 178 -12.44 -30.38 18.56
N LEU A 179 -11.54 -29.42 18.38
CA LEU A 179 -10.36 -29.61 17.55
C LEU A 179 -9.44 -30.68 18.19
N ASN A 180 -8.99 -31.64 17.38
CA ASN A 180 -8.01 -32.66 17.82
C ASN A 180 -6.72 -32.02 18.35
N ASN A 181 -6.34 -30.87 17.80
CA ASN A 181 -5.19 -30.08 18.22
C ASN A 181 -5.65 -28.64 18.49
N PRO A 182 -5.91 -28.28 19.76
CA PRO A 182 -6.37 -26.94 20.08
C PRO A 182 -5.30 -25.89 19.75
N PHE A 183 -5.76 -24.71 19.31
CA PHE A 183 -4.89 -23.56 19.11
C PHE A 183 -4.49 -22.99 20.46
N THR A 184 -3.19 -22.92 20.75
CA THR A 184 -2.71 -22.21 21.93
C THR A 184 -2.66 -20.71 21.66
N PRO A 185 -2.92 -19.84 22.66
CA PRO A 185 -2.80 -18.40 22.50
C PRO A 185 -1.44 -17.99 21.92
N LEU A 186 -0.36 -18.62 22.38
CA LEU A 186 1.00 -18.36 21.90
C LEU A 186 1.17 -18.64 20.39
N LYS A 187 0.57 -19.72 19.88
CA LYS A 187 0.60 -20.04 18.44
C LYS A 187 -0.16 -19.00 17.64
N LEU A 188 -1.31 -18.55 18.14
CA LEU A 188 -2.13 -17.53 17.48
C LEU A 188 -1.39 -16.18 17.43
N GLU A 189 -0.78 -15.78 18.53
CA GLU A 189 0.02 -14.55 18.63
C GLU A 189 1.20 -14.58 17.64
N CYS A 190 1.94 -15.69 17.60
CA CYS A 190 3.02 -15.89 16.67
C CYS A 190 2.56 -15.84 15.20
N ALA A 191 1.37 -16.38 14.90
CA ALA A 191 0.78 -16.31 13.56
C ALA A 191 0.43 -14.87 13.17
N PHE A 192 -0.20 -14.11 14.07
CA PHE A 192 -0.53 -12.71 13.84
C PHE A 192 0.72 -11.84 13.66
N ARG A 193 1.77 -12.04 14.45
CA ARG A 193 3.04 -11.31 14.31
C ARG A 193 3.72 -11.52 12.95
N ARG A 194 3.47 -12.66 12.29
CA ARG A 194 4.01 -12.98 10.95
C ARG A 194 3.24 -12.33 9.80
N LEU A 195 2.11 -11.68 10.06
CA LEU A 195 1.36 -10.96 9.04
C LEU A 195 2.19 -9.81 8.45
N ARG A 196 2.03 -9.58 7.15
CA ARG A 196 2.69 -8.48 6.44
C ARG A 196 1.78 -7.26 6.39
N ASN A 197 2.35 -6.10 6.67
CA ASN A 197 1.66 -4.82 6.57
C ASN A 197 1.41 -4.45 5.10
N GLY A 198 0.43 -3.58 4.86
CA GLY A 198 0.09 -3.02 3.56
C GLY A 198 -0.53 -4.04 2.60
N ARG A 199 -1.09 -5.12 3.13
CA ARG A 199 -1.85 -6.10 2.33
C ARG A 199 -3.30 -5.63 2.17
N ALA A 200 -3.93 -6.03 1.07
CA ALA A 200 -5.34 -5.75 0.86
C ALA A 200 -6.18 -6.41 1.96
N THR A 201 -7.18 -5.68 2.45
CA THR A 201 -8.16 -6.20 3.40
C THR A 201 -9.05 -7.24 2.74
N ALA A 202 -9.49 -8.22 3.51
CA ALA A 202 -10.48 -9.19 3.08
C ALA A 202 -11.89 -8.54 3.08
N PRO A 203 -12.97 -9.24 2.69
CA PRO A 203 -14.33 -8.68 2.68
C PRO A 203 -14.82 -8.17 4.05
N ASP A 204 -14.19 -8.64 5.13
CA ASP A 204 -14.41 -8.17 6.50
C ASP A 204 -13.86 -6.74 6.75
N SER A 205 -13.09 -6.18 5.82
CA SER A 205 -12.43 -4.87 5.94
C SER A 205 -11.48 -4.75 7.14
N ILE A 206 -11.01 -5.87 7.71
CA ILE A 206 -10.08 -5.87 8.84
C ILE A 206 -8.62 -5.83 8.33
N PRO A 207 -7.84 -4.79 8.66
CA PRO A 207 -6.44 -4.71 8.25
C PRO A 207 -5.56 -5.70 9.02
N ALA A 208 -4.56 -6.26 8.34
CA ALA A 208 -3.62 -7.21 8.94
C ALA A 208 -2.81 -6.60 10.10
N GLU A 209 -2.60 -5.29 10.06
CA GLU A 209 -1.96 -4.48 11.09
C GLU A 209 -2.69 -4.56 12.42
N LEU A 210 -4.02 -4.55 12.40
CA LEU A 210 -4.84 -4.62 13.60
C LEU A 210 -4.62 -5.96 14.32
N LEU A 211 -4.68 -7.06 13.57
CA LEU A 211 -4.42 -8.40 14.12
C LEU A 211 -2.98 -8.54 14.61
N LYS A 212 -2.02 -8.01 13.85
CA LYS A 212 -0.60 -8.08 14.15
C LYS A 212 -0.23 -7.33 15.42
N TYR A 213 -0.62 -6.06 15.52
CA TYR A 213 -0.28 -5.18 16.63
C TYR A 213 -1.18 -5.40 17.85
N GLY A 214 -2.39 -5.93 17.65
CA GLY A 214 -3.32 -6.38 18.70
C GLY A 214 -3.13 -7.82 19.15
N SER A 215 -2.07 -8.50 18.70
CA SER A 215 -1.91 -9.95 18.87
C SER A 215 -1.97 -10.41 20.31
N GLU A 216 -1.38 -9.67 21.25
CA GLU A 216 -1.39 -9.97 22.68
C GLU A 216 -2.81 -9.94 23.28
N LEU A 217 -3.68 -9.07 22.77
CA LEU A 217 -5.04 -8.85 23.27
C LEU A 217 -6.04 -9.82 22.63
N LEU A 218 -5.84 -10.13 21.35
CA LEU A 218 -6.77 -10.95 20.57
C LEU A 218 -6.47 -12.46 20.65
N ALA A 219 -5.23 -12.85 20.93
CA ALA A 219 -4.81 -14.25 20.86
C ALA A 219 -5.59 -15.18 21.79
N LYS A 220 -5.79 -14.76 23.06
CA LYS A 220 -6.47 -15.57 24.06
C LYS A 220 -8.00 -15.65 23.84
N PRO A 221 -8.72 -14.53 23.65
CA PRO A 221 -10.15 -14.60 23.34
C PRO A 221 -10.45 -15.44 22.10
N LEU A 222 -9.65 -15.30 21.04
CA LEU A 222 -9.86 -16.06 19.80
C LEU A 222 -9.50 -17.54 19.95
N SER A 223 -8.45 -17.89 20.70
CA SER A 223 -8.17 -19.30 20.97
C SER A 223 -9.30 -19.96 21.75
N ASP A 224 -9.87 -19.24 22.72
CA ASP A 224 -10.98 -19.77 23.53
C ASP A 224 -12.25 -19.95 22.68
N ILE A 225 -12.51 -19.05 21.73
CA ILE A 225 -13.65 -19.16 20.80
C ILE A 225 -13.45 -20.31 19.79
N ILE A 226 -12.26 -20.45 19.22
CA ILE A 226 -12.01 -21.43 18.13
C ILE A 226 -11.97 -22.87 18.66
N ASN A 227 -11.53 -23.06 19.91
CA ASN A 227 -11.39 -24.38 20.51
C ASN A 227 -12.70 -24.94 21.10
N HIS A 228 -13.77 -24.15 21.17
CA HIS A 228 -15.06 -24.47 21.81
C HIS A 228 -16.24 -24.39 20.86
#